data_AF-A0A515CX22-F1
#
_entry.id   AF-A0A515CX22-F1
#
_cell.length_a   1.000
_cell.length_b   1.000
_cell.length_c   1.000
_cell.angle_alpha   90.00
_cell.angle_beta   90.00
_cell.angle_gamma   90.00
#
_symmetry.space_group_name_H-M   'P 1'
#
loop_
_entity.id
_entity.type
_entity.pdbx_description
1 polymer ?
#
loop_
_entity_poly.entity_id
_entity_poly.type
_entity_poly.pdbx_seq_one_letter_code
_entity_poly.pdbx_strand_id
1 'polypeptide(L)'
;MKTIAVLILLFLASLAGLGWQKHQRELAEIGRANAERALNQAGDVLAEVRALRADVSDIEAAMKTLGEKRSASGEQRRETIKTALAGETCATALVPAAVAGSLQKRAAEVRAADYSGAFAGKPDSKH
;
A
#
# COMPACT_ATOMS: atom_id res chain seq x y z
N MET A 1 -1.05 -53.30 -61.87
CA MET A 1 -1.33 -51.84 -61.89
C MET A 1 -2.26 -51.41 -60.76
N LYS A 2 -3.43 -52.04 -60.59
CA LYS A 2 -4.45 -51.64 -59.59
C LYS A 2 -3.97 -51.72 -58.12
N THR A 3 -3.19 -52.74 -57.76
CA THR A 3 -2.63 -52.93 -56.41
C THR A 3 -1.55 -51.91 -56.05
N ILE A 4 -0.70 -51.56 -57.02
CA ILE A 4 0.37 -50.56 -56.85
C ILE A 4 -0.24 -49.18 -56.60
N ALA A 5 -1.31 -48.82 -57.31
CA ALA A 5 -2.02 -47.56 -57.11
C ALA A 5 -2.64 -47.45 -55.69
N VAL A 6 -3.19 -48.55 -55.16
CA VAL A 6 -3.76 -48.59 -53.81
C VAL A 6 -2.69 -48.41 -52.74
N LEU A 7 -1.52 -49.05 -52.91
CA LEU A 7 -0.40 -48.89 -51.96
C LEU A 7 0.15 -47.46 -51.95
N ILE A 8 0.25 -46.82 -53.12
CA ILE A 8 0.69 -45.41 -53.22
C ILE A 8 -0.30 -44.48 -52.51
N LEU A 9 -1.61 -44.69 -52.68
CA LEU A 9 -2.64 -43.90 -52.01
C LEU A 9 -2.59 -44.02 -50.48
N LEU A 10 -2.41 -45.23 -49.96
CA LEU A 10 -2.25 -45.46 -48.52
C LEU A 10 -0.98 -44.79 -47.98
N PHE A 11 0.11 -44.84 -48.75
CA PHE A 11 1.37 -44.20 -48.37
C PHE A 11 1.23 -42.67 -48.30
N LEU A 12 0.60 -42.05 -49.30
CA LEU A 12 0.33 -40.60 -49.31
C LEU A 12 -0.61 -40.17 -48.17
N ALA A 13 -1.65 -40.97 -47.88
CA ALA A 13 -2.55 -40.71 -46.76
C ALA A 13 -1.82 -40.78 -45.41
N SER A 14 -0.90 -41.73 -45.24
CA SER A 14 -0.09 -41.84 -44.01
C SER A 14 0.85 -40.65 -43.82
N LEU A 15 1.49 -40.16 -44.89
CA LEU A 15 2.36 -38.98 -44.84
C LEU A 15 1.59 -37.69 -44.54
N ALA A 16 0.40 -37.54 -45.14
CA ALA A 16 -0.49 -36.40 -44.84
C ALA A 16 -0.97 -36.43 -43.38
N GLY A 17 -1.32 -37.60 -42.85
CA GLY A 17 -1.72 -37.76 -41.44
C GLY A 17 -0.59 -37.44 -40.46
N LEU A 18 0.64 -37.90 -40.74
CA LEU A 18 1.82 -37.61 -39.92
C LEU A 18 2.19 -36.11 -39.96
N GLY A 19 2.11 -35.47 -41.13
CA GLY A 19 2.34 -34.04 -41.28
C GLY A 19 1.32 -33.21 -40.50
N TRP A 20 0.05 -33.56 -40.57
CA TRP A 20 -1.03 -32.92 -39.80
C TRP A 20 -0.83 -33.09 -38.29
N GLN A 21 -0.50 -34.31 -37.84
CA GLN A 21 -0.26 -34.59 -36.43
C GLN A 21 0.94 -33.81 -35.88
N LYS A 22 2.03 -33.70 -36.65
CA LYS A 22 3.19 -32.91 -36.26
C LYS A 22 2.84 -31.42 -36.14
N HIS A 23 2.11 -30.89 -37.12
CA HIS A 23 1.69 -29.49 -37.11
C HIS A 23 0.77 -29.16 -35.91
N GLN A 24 -0.17 -30.06 -35.58
CA GLN A 24 -1.03 -29.90 -34.40
C GLN A 24 -0.24 -29.96 -33.09
N ARG A 25 0.79 -30.81 -33.00
CA ARG A 25 1.68 -30.87 -31.82
C ARG A 25 2.49 -29.59 -31.66
N GLU A 26 3.02 -29.06 -32.75
CA GLU A 26 3.79 -27.82 -32.75
C GLU A 26 2.94 -26.62 -32.29
N LEU A 27 1.70 -26.52 -32.79
CA LEU A 27 0.74 -25.52 -32.31
C LEU A 27 0.41 -25.67 -30.82
N ALA A 28 0.25 -26.92 -30.34
CA ALA A 28 -0.01 -27.19 -28.94
C ALA A 28 1.20 -26.86 -28.04
N GLU A 29 2.43 -27.12 -28.50
CA GLU A 29 3.67 -26.78 -27.80
C GLU A 29 3.86 -25.26 -27.71
N ILE A 30 3.62 -24.53 -28.80
CA ILE A 30 3.65 -23.06 -28.82
C ILE A 30 2.59 -22.49 -27.87
N GLY A 31 1.37 -23.03 -27.90
CA GLY A 31 0.29 -22.64 -26.99
C GLY A 31 0.64 -22.84 -25.52
N ARG A 32 1.25 -23.99 -25.18
CA ARG A 32 1.74 -24.29 -23.83
C ARG A 32 2.86 -23.34 -23.41
N ALA A 33 3.86 -23.12 -24.25
CA ALA A 33 4.97 -22.21 -23.94
C ALA A 33 4.50 -20.75 -23.76
N ASN A 34 3.50 -20.31 -24.54
CA ASN A 34 2.87 -19.00 -24.36
C ASN A 34 2.11 -18.91 -23.02
N ALA A 35 1.33 -19.93 -22.68
CA ALA A 35 0.58 -19.97 -21.42
C ALA A 35 1.51 -19.99 -20.21
N GLU A 36 2.59 -20.76 -20.26
CA GLU A 36 3.60 -20.81 -19.20
C GLU A 36 4.31 -19.46 -19.01
N ARG A 37 4.69 -18.80 -20.12
CA ARG A 37 5.23 -17.43 -20.06
C ARG A 37 4.26 -16.43 -19.43
N ALA A 38 2.97 -16.49 -19.79
CA ALA A 38 1.95 -15.62 -19.22
C ALA A 38 1.73 -15.87 -17.72
N LEU A 39 1.73 -17.15 -17.30
CA LEU A 39 1.62 -17.51 -15.89
C LEU A 39 2.83 -17.05 -15.08
N ASN A 40 4.05 -17.19 -15.61
CA ASN A 40 5.26 -16.71 -14.94
C ASN A 40 5.23 -15.18 -14.79
N GLN A 41 4.88 -14.44 -15.85
CA GLN A 41 4.71 -12.98 -15.78
C GLN A 41 3.66 -12.56 -14.76
N ALA A 42 2.52 -13.25 -14.69
CA ALA A 42 1.50 -12.99 -13.68
C ALA A 42 2.02 -13.33 -12.27
N GLY A 43 2.76 -14.43 -12.12
CA GLY A 43 3.38 -14.84 -10.86
C GLY A 43 4.36 -13.82 -10.32
N ASP A 44 5.22 -13.27 -11.18
CA ASP A 44 6.20 -12.24 -10.82
C ASP A 44 5.50 -10.96 -10.35
N VAL A 45 4.49 -10.48 -11.10
CA VAL A 45 3.69 -9.31 -10.69
C VAL A 45 2.96 -9.56 -9.37
N LEU A 46 2.38 -10.74 -9.16
CA LEU A 46 1.74 -11.09 -7.89
C LEU A 46 2.74 -11.18 -6.73
N ALA A 47 3.97 -11.59 -6.99
CA ALA A 47 5.04 -11.59 -5.98
C ALA A 47 5.43 -10.16 -5.60
N GLU A 48 5.60 -9.27 -6.58
CA GLU A 48 5.88 -7.84 -6.35
C GLU A 48 4.73 -7.16 -5.59
N VAL A 49 3.47 -7.40 -5.97
CA VAL A 49 2.30 -6.85 -5.26
C VAL A 49 2.23 -7.36 -3.82
N ARG A 50 2.58 -8.63 -3.58
CA ARG A 50 2.62 -9.19 -2.22
C ARG A 50 3.73 -8.57 -1.39
N ALA A 51 4.91 -8.33 -1.97
CA ALA A 51 6.00 -7.62 -1.31
C ALA A 51 5.61 -6.19 -0.95
N LEU A 52 5.03 -5.45 -1.92
CA LEU A 52 4.55 -4.09 -1.69
C LEU A 52 3.48 -4.02 -0.59
N ARG A 53 2.58 -5.02 -0.50
CA ARG A 53 1.60 -5.11 0.58
C ARG A 53 2.25 -5.30 1.95
N ALA A 54 3.33 -6.09 2.03
CA ALA A 54 4.08 -6.26 3.26
C ALA A 54 4.72 -4.94 3.69
N ASP A 55 5.36 -4.23 2.77
CA ASP A 55 5.97 -2.92 3.04
C ASP A 55 4.95 -1.89 3.53
N VAL A 56 3.76 -1.84 2.91
CA VAL A 56 2.67 -0.94 3.36
C VAL A 56 2.19 -1.29 4.76
N SER A 57 2.08 -2.58 5.09
CA SER A 57 1.71 -3.03 6.44
C SER A 57 2.73 -2.60 7.49
N ASP A 58 4.02 -2.69 7.16
CA ASP A 58 5.11 -2.26 8.06
C ASP A 58 5.11 -0.74 8.25
N ILE A 59 4.88 0.04 7.18
CA ILE A 59 4.73 1.50 7.25
C ILE A 59 3.52 1.88 8.12
N GLU A 60 2.39 1.19 7.97
CA GLU A 60 1.20 1.43 8.79
C GLU A 60 1.48 1.17 10.28
N ALA A 61 2.16 0.06 10.61
CA ALA A 61 2.56 -0.25 11.98
C ALA A 61 3.54 0.80 12.54
N ALA A 62 4.52 1.23 11.75
CA ALA A 62 5.45 2.29 12.12
C ALA A 62 4.73 3.63 12.36
N MET A 63 3.76 3.98 11.52
CA MET A 63 2.97 5.21 11.68
C MET A 63 2.10 5.17 12.93
N LYS A 64 1.49 4.02 13.24
CA LYS A 64 0.71 3.84 14.46
C LYS A 64 1.57 4.02 15.71
N THR A 65 2.72 3.36 15.77
CA THR A 65 3.65 3.48 16.91
C THR A 65 4.19 4.92 17.06
N LEU A 66 4.46 5.60 15.95
CA LEU A 66 4.85 7.01 15.96
C LEU A 66 3.72 7.91 16.51
N GLY A 67 2.47 7.63 16.12
CA GLY A 67 1.28 8.31 16.64
C GLY A 67 1.11 8.13 18.15
N GLU A 68 1.23 6.90 18.65
CA GLU A 68 1.18 6.57 20.07
C GLU A 68 2.28 7.29 20.85
N LYS A 69 3.53 7.25 20.35
CA LYS A 69 4.67 7.94 20.97
C LYS A 69 4.45 9.46 21.02
N ARG A 70 3.90 10.06 19.97
CA ARG A 70 3.57 11.50 19.94
C ARG A 70 2.51 11.84 20.99
N SER A 71 1.47 11.03 21.12
CA SER A 71 0.41 11.22 22.11
C SER A 71 0.96 11.10 23.53
N ALA A 72 1.76 10.07 23.82
CA ALA A 72 2.40 9.88 25.12
C ALA A 72 3.34 11.04 25.49
N SER A 73 4.17 11.50 24.55
CA SER A 73 5.01 12.69 24.76
C SER A 73 4.19 13.97 24.95
N GLY A 74 3.08 14.10 24.21
CA GLY A 74 2.13 15.18 24.35
C GLY A 74 1.54 15.24 25.76
N GLU A 75 1.12 14.10 26.29
CA GLU A 75 0.58 13.98 27.63
C GLU A 75 1.64 14.27 28.70
N GLN A 76 2.83 13.71 28.55
CA GLN A 76 3.95 14.00 29.45
C GLN A 76 4.23 15.52 29.52
N ARG A 77 4.25 16.22 28.38
CA ARG A 77 4.41 17.68 28.37
C ARG A 77 3.27 18.41 29.10
N ARG A 78 2.02 17.96 28.94
CA ARG A 78 0.87 18.55 29.64
C ARG A 78 0.99 18.41 31.15
N GLU A 79 1.35 17.22 31.63
CA GLU A 79 1.54 16.98 33.06
C GLU A 79 2.75 17.73 33.62
N THR A 80 3.85 17.85 32.87
CA THR A 80 5.00 18.69 33.27
C THR A 80 4.61 20.16 33.40
N ILE A 81 3.84 20.71 32.46
CA ILE A 81 3.37 22.10 32.52
C ILE A 81 2.43 22.29 33.71
N LYS A 82 1.48 21.37 33.90
CA LYS A 82 0.53 21.40 35.01
C LYS A 82 1.22 21.36 36.38
N THR A 83 2.23 20.50 36.54
CA THR A 83 3.03 20.45 37.78
C THR A 83 3.88 21.70 37.97
N ALA A 84 4.51 22.23 36.91
CA ALA A 84 5.25 23.49 36.99
C ALA A 84 4.37 24.69 37.39
N LEU A 85 3.09 24.67 37.02
CA LEU A 85 2.13 25.74 37.30
C LEU A 85 1.34 25.55 38.61
N ALA A 86 1.51 24.43 39.33
CA ALA A 86 0.66 24.06 40.47
C ALA A 86 0.69 25.03 41.66
N GLY A 87 1.71 25.90 41.75
CA GLY A 87 1.85 26.92 42.78
C GLY A 87 1.64 28.36 42.30
N GLU A 88 1.38 28.56 41.00
CA GLU A 88 1.28 29.89 40.39
C GLU A 88 -0.16 30.41 40.45
N THR A 89 -0.40 31.45 41.26
CA THR A 89 -1.73 32.04 41.47
C THR A 89 -2.35 32.56 40.16
N CYS A 90 -1.53 33.13 39.28
CA CYS A 90 -1.94 33.57 37.95
C CYS A 90 -2.36 32.40 37.04
N ALA A 91 -1.78 31.20 37.20
CA ALA A 91 -2.10 30.03 36.39
C ALA A 91 -3.42 29.36 36.80
N THR A 92 -3.84 29.54 38.06
CA THR A 92 -5.13 29.08 38.58
C THR A 92 -6.28 30.04 38.30
N ALA A 93 -6.00 31.25 37.79
CA ALA A 93 -7.04 32.22 37.45
C ALA A 93 -7.89 31.71 36.28
N LEU A 94 -9.21 31.90 36.37
CA LEU A 94 -10.15 31.56 35.30
C LEU A 94 -9.83 32.40 34.05
N VAL A 95 -9.64 31.71 32.92
CA VAL A 95 -9.47 32.38 31.62
C VAL A 95 -10.79 33.04 31.22
N PRO A 96 -10.81 34.33 30.82
CA PRO A 96 -12.01 34.99 30.34
C PRO A 96 -12.68 34.22 29.19
N ALA A 97 -14.01 34.14 29.21
CA ALA A 97 -14.78 33.30 28.28
C ALA A 97 -14.49 33.59 26.79
N ALA A 98 -14.29 34.85 26.43
CA ALA A 98 -13.93 35.24 25.06
C ALA A 98 -12.58 34.66 24.59
N VAL A 99 -11.60 34.59 25.50
CA VAL A 99 -10.27 34.02 25.23
C VAL A 99 -10.35 32.49 25.18
N ALA A 100 -11.10 31.87 26.10
CA ALA A 100 -11.33 30.43 26.05
C ALA A 100 -12.02 30.02 24.72
N GLY A 101 -13.01 30.79 24.28
CA GLY A 101 -13.71 30.58 23.01
C GLY A 101 -12.79 30.74 21.79
N SER A 102 -11.92 31.76 21.77
CA SER A 102 -10.96 31.94 20.66
C SER A 102 -9.93 30.82 20.59
N LEU A 103 -9.44 30.34 21.75
CA LEU A 103 -8.55 29.18 21.84
C LEU A 103 -9.23 27.89 21.36
N GLN A 104 -10.49 27.66 21.73
CA GLN A 104 -11.25 26.51 21.23
C GLN A 104 -11.47 26.59 19.72
N LYS A 105 -11.82 27.77 19.19
CA LYS A 105 -11.97 27.98 17.75
C LYS A 105 -10.66 27.69 17.01
N ARG A 106 -9.54 28.23 17.49
CA ARG A 106 -8.21 27.95 16.90
C ARG A 106 -7.84 26.48 17.01
N ALA A 107 -8.15 25.82 18.13
CA ALA A 107 -7.92 24.39 18.27
C ALA A 107 -8.80 23.56 17.32
N ALA A 108 -10.00 24.01 16.99
CA ALA A 108 -10.85 23.39 15.98
C ALA A 108 -10.29 23.59 14.56
N GLU A 109 -9.83 24.81 14.24
CA GLU A 109 -9.18 25.12 12.96
C GLU A 109 -7.91 24.29 12.76
N VAL A 110 -7.08 24.15 13.80
CA VAL A 110 -5.85 23.33 13.76
C VAL A 110 -6.16 21.84 13.61
N ARG A 111 -7.29 21.36 14.15
CA ARG A 111 -7.73 19.96 13.94
C ARG A 111 -8.30 19.72 12.54
N ALA A 112 -8.97 20.73 11.97
CA ALA A 112 -9.59 20.64 10.66
C ALA A 112 -8.58 20.78 9.51
N ALA A 113 -7.49 21.53 9.73
CA ALA A 113 -6.36 21.55 8.82
C ALA A 113 -5.55 20.26 8.99
N ASP A 114 -5.24 19.56 7.91
CA ASP A 114 -4.38 18.35 7.83
C ASP A 114 -2.91 18.65 8.18
N TYR A 115 -2.66 19.34 9.30
CA TYR A 115 -1.32 19.53 9.82
C TYR A 115 -0.81 18.19 10.32
N SER A 116 0.32 17.76 9.78
CA SER A 116 1.08 16.53 10.09
C SER A 116 1.57 16.41 11.55
N GLY A 117 1.02 17.20 12.49
CA GLY A 117 1.33 17.18 13.91
C GLY A 117 2.75 17.67 14.26
N ALA A 118 3.54 18.10 13.26
CA ALA A 118 4.92 18.55 13.44
C ALA A 118 5.03 20.01 13.91
N PHE A 119 3.99 20.82 13.72
CA PHE A 119 4.01 22.23 14.11
C PHE A 119 3.53 22.38 15.56
N ALA A 120 4.46 22.34 16.51
CA ALA A 120 4.23 23.02 17.77
C ALA A 120 4.03 24.50 17.43
N GLY A 121 2.80 25.01 17.57
CA GLY A 121 2.44 26.38 17.18
C GLY A 121 3.49 27.38 17.64
N LYS A 122 3.90 28.29 16.74
CA LYS A 122 4.90 29.32 17.04
C LYS A 122 4.43 30.10 18.29
N PRO A 123 5.29 30.29 19.30
CA PRO A 123 4.94 31.08 20.47
C PRO A 123 4.54 32.49 20.01
N ASP A 124 3.55 33.06 20.70
CA ASP A 124 3.11 34.41 20.43
C ASP A 124 4.26 35.36 20.71
N SER A 125 4.82 35.98 19.67
CA SER A 125 5.94 36.90 19.80
C SER A 125 5.41 38.28 20.20
N LYS A 126 5.06 38.46 21.47
CA LYS A 126 4.88 39.79 22.08
C LYS A 126 5.25 39.78 23.56
N HIS A 127 6.49 40.15 23.83
CA HIS A 127 6.87 40.92 25.02
C HIS A 127 7.61 42.16 24.52
#